data_AF-A0A3D0U678-F1
#
_entry.id   AF-A0A3D0U678-F1
#
_cell.length_a   1.000
_cell.length_b   1.000
_cell.length_c   1.000
_cell.angle_alpha   90.00
_cell.angle_beta   90.00
_cell.angle_gamma   90.00
#
_symmetry.space_group_name_H-M   'P 1'
#
loop_
_entity.id
_entity.type
_entity.pdbx_description
1 polymer ?
#
loop_
_entity_poly.entity_id
_entity_poly.type
_entity_poly.pdbx_seq_one_letter_code
_entity_poly.pdbx_strand_id
1 'polypeptide(L)'
;DNRISGNAFIHNRQQVKYVSNRTQEWSYAERGNYWSDYLGWDRNQNGVGDTAYEPNDAMDKLLWTYPLARLLINSPAVATLRWIQQAFPVLRPPGVQDSYPLMAPIAQAQGVTP
;
A
#
# COMPACT_ATOMS: atom_id res chain seq x y z
N ASP A 1 -14.64 12.16 8.20
CA ASP A 1 -13.83 11.33 7.29
C ASP A 1 -12.78 12.18 6.60
N ASN A 2 -11.51 11.76 6.67
CA ASN A 2 -10.43 12.43 5.95
C ASN A 2 -10.32 11.83 4.55
N ARG A 3 -10.18 12.69 3.53
CA ARG A 3 -9.93 12.27 2.15
C ARG A 3 -8.44 12.44 1.87
N ILE A 4 -7.71 11.34 1.76
CA ILE A 4 -6.26 11.35 1.51
C ILE A 4 -6.02 10.71 0.14
N SER A 5 -5.77 11.54 -0.87
CA SER A 5 -5.52 11.14 -2.26
C SER A 5 -4.57 12.14 -2.91
N GLY A 6 -3.80 11.72 -3.93
CA GLY A 6 -2.87 12.58 -4.65
C GLY A 6 -1.62 12.95 -3.85
N ASN A 7 -1.17 12.11 -2.92
CA ASN A 7 0.08 12.30 -2.19
C ASN A 7 1.20 11.42 -2.76
N ALA A 8 2.44 11.72 -2.41
CA ALA A 8 3.60 10.87 -2.66
C ALA A 8 4.29 10.54 -1.33
N PHE A 9 4.10 9.32 -0.83
CA PHE A 9 4.75 8.81 0.37
C PHE A 9 6.07 8.15 -0.03
N ILE A 10 7.16 8.90 0.15
CA ILE A 10 8.50 8.54 -0.32
C ILE A 10 9.41 8.33 0.89
N HIS A 11 9.95 7.11 1.05
CA HIS A 11 10.97 6.77 2.05
C HIS A 11 10.64 7.12 3.52
N ASN A 12 9.37 7.05 3.95
CA ASN A 12 9.06 7.26 5.36
C ASN A 12 9.55 6.06 6.20
N ARG A 13 10.27 6.34 7.29
CA ARG A 13 10.78 5.32 8.24
C ARG A 13 9.66 4.54 8.93
N GLN A 14 8.48 5.14 9.05
CA GLN A 14 7.25 4.52 9.48
C GLN A 14 6.14 5.11 8.61
N GLN A 15 5.66 4.34 7.63
CA GLN A 15 4.84 4.86 6.55
C GLN A 15 3.56 5.54 7.07
N VAL A 16 2.84 4.85 7.96
CA VAL A 16 1.70 5.38 8.72
C VAL A 16 1.66 4.67 10.08
N LYS A 17 1.47 5.39 11.19
CA LYS A 17 1.11 4.77 12.48
C LYS A 17 -0.37 5.00 12.73
N TYR A 18 -1.18 4.02 12.36
CA TYR A 18 -2.62 4.08 12.58
C TYR A 18 -2.96 3.57 14.00
N VAL A 19 -3.78 4.32 14.72
CA VAL A 19 -4.13 4.08 16.15
C VAL A 19 -5.63 3.89 16.36
N SER A 20 -6.39 3.60 15.29
CA SER A 20 -7.85 3.46 15.34
C SER A 20 -8.30 2.05 14.95
N ASN A 21 -9.46 1.62 15.46
CA ASN A 21 -10.03 0.28 15.26
C ASN A 21 -10.88 0.15 13.97
N ARG A 22 -10.91 1.17 13.11
CA ARG A 22 -11.72 1.18 11.88
C ARG A 22 -10.82 1.24 10.65
N THR A 23 -11.09 0.43 9.63
CA THR A 23 -10.40 0.55 8.33
C THR A 23 -10.69 1.91 7.72
N GLN A 24 -9.66 2.58 7.18
CA GLN A 24 -9.81 3.86 6.51
C GLN A 24 -9.33 3.79 5.07
N GLU A 25 -10.22 4.14 4.14
CA GLU A 25 -9.90 4.26 2.72
C GLU A 25 -9.15 5.58 2.45
N TRP A 26 -7.95 5.47 1.90
CA TRP A 26 -7.07 6.56 1.49
C TRP A 26 -6.99 6.60 -0.03
N SER A 27 -8.17 6.63 -0.65
CA SER A 27 -8.37 7.01 -2.02
C SER A 27 -9.69 7.77 -2.14
N TYR A 28 -9.83 8.59 -3.17
CA TYR A 28 -11.06 9.30 -3.44
C TYR A 28 -11.27 9.43 -4.94
N ALA A 29 -12.49 9.15 -5.40
CA ALA A 29 -12.87 9.21 -6.82
C ALA A 29 -11.88 8.44 -7.72
N GLU A 30 -11.61 7.18 -7.36
CA GLU A 30 -10.71 6.26 -8.10
C GLU A 30 -9.26 6.75 -8.22
N ARG A 31 -8.85 7.66 -7.33
CA ARG A 31 -7.51 8.20 -7.27
C ARG A 31 -6.93 8.03 -5.87
N GLY A 32 -5.82 7.32 -5.78
CA GLY A 32 -5.09 7.09 -4.52
C GLY A 32 -3.81 7.92 -4.45
N ASN A 33 -2.79 7.33 -3.85
CA ASN A 33 -1.51 7.96 -3.57
C ASN A 33 -0.36 7.14 -4.17
N TYR A 34 0.77 7.79 -4.40
CA TYR A 34 2.01 7.10 -4.73
C TYR A 34 2.70 6.65 -3.46
N TRP A 35 3.16 5.39 -3.44
CA TRP A 35 3.89 4.80 -2.33
C TRP A 35 5.20 4.22 -2.86
N SER A 36 6.34 4.69 -2.36
CA SER A 36 7.65 4.29 -2.86
C SER A 36 7.98 2.81 -2.69
N ASP A 37 7.28 2.14 -1.78
CA ASP A 37 7.39 0.72 -1.43
C ASP A 37 6.27 -0.14 -2.02
N TYR A 38 5.39 0.43 -2.86
CA TYR A 38 4.37 -0.33 -3.56
C TYR A 38 5.02 -1.27 -4.60
N LEU A 39 4.78 -2.57 -4.44
CA LEU A 39 5.29 -3.63 -5.31
C LEU A 39 4.19 -4.24 -6.21
N GLY A 40 3.08 -3.52 -6.40
CA GLY A 40 1.99 -3.97 -7.25
C GLY A 40 2.27 -3.84 -8.74
N TRP A 41 1.28 -4.22 -9.53
CA TRP A 41 1.37 -4.39 -10.98
C TRP A 41 0.23 -3.59 -11.60
N ASP A 42 0.50 -2.95 -12.74
CA ASP A 42 -0.52 -2.27 -13.56
C ASP A 42 -0.59 -2.99 -14.90
N ARG A 43 -1.61 -3.83 -15.07
CA ARG A 43 -1.78 -4.66 -16.28
C ARG A 43 -2.52 -3.92 -17.39
N ASN A 44 -3.34 -2.93 -17.04
CA ASN A 44 -4.13 -2.17 -18.00
C ASN A 44 -3.44 -0.86 -18.44
N GLN A 45 -2.28 -0.56 -17.86
CA GLN A 45 -1.40 0.58 -18.16
C GLN A 45 -2.06 1.94 -17.93
N ASN A 46 -2.96 2.04 -16.94
CA ASN A 46 -3.65 3.28 -16.61
C ASN A 46 -2.90 4.15 -15.57
N GLY A 47 -1.74 3.70 -15.07
CA GLY A 47 -0.94 4.38 -14.06
C GLY A 47 -1.38 4.13 -12.62
N VAL A 48 -2.36 3.25 -12.41
CA VAL A 48 -2.89 2.81 -11.11
C VAL A 48 -2.63 1.31 -10.96
N GLY A 49 -2.16 0.90 -9.78
CA GLY A 49 -1.90 -0.51 -9.51
C GLY A 49 -3.19 -1.31 -9.32
N ASP A 50 -3.24 -2.52 -9.89
CA ASP A 50 -4.40 -3.43 -9.85
C ASP A 50 -4.64 -4.07 -8.46
N THR A 51 -3.72 -3.86 -7.52
CA THR A 51 -3.81 -4.40 -6.15
C THR A 51 -3.83 -3.26 -5.15
N ALA A 52 -4.83 -3.22 -4.26
CA ALA A 52 -4.87 -2.24 -3.20
C ALA A 52 -3.59 -2.28 -2.34
N TYR A 53 -3.13 -1.11 -1.89
CA TYR A 53 -2.01 -0.99 -0.97
C TYR A 53 -2.50 -0.84 0.47
N GLU A 54 -1.98 -1.64 1.39
CA GLU A 54 -2.30 -1.57 2.82
C GLU A 54 -1.00 -1.27 3.59
N PRO A 55 -0.79 -0.02 4.05
CA PRO A 55 0.40 0.29 4.84
C PRO A 55 0.41 -0.52 6.14
N ASN A 56 1.52 -1.20 6.42
CA ASN A 56 1.75 -2.06 7.59
C ASN A 56 1.00 -3.41 7.59
N ASP A 57 0.68 -3.97 6.42
CA ASP A 57 0.23 -5.35 6.34
C ASP A 57 1.26 -6.30 6.99
N ALA A 58 0.79 -7.40 7.56
CA ALA A 58 1.60 -8.39 8.25
C ALA A 58 2.71 -8.96 7.35
N MET A 59 2.48 -9.02 6.04
CA MET A 59 3.48 -9.49 5.08
C MET A 59 4.60 -8.48 4.85
N ASP A 60 4.27 -7.19 4.78
CA ASP A 60 5.29 -6.14 4.68
C ASP A 60 6.12 -6.05 5.96
N LYS A 61 5.48 -6.16 7.13
CA LYS A 61 6.20 -6.26 8.42
C LYS A 61 7.14 -7.45 8.46
N LEU A 62 6.72 -8.61 7.93
CA LEU A 62 7.56 -9.80 7.85
C LEU A 62 8.79 -9.53 6.98
N LEU A 63 8.60 -8.94 5.80
CA LEU A 63 9.69 -8.63 4.87
C LEU A 63 10.64 -7.54 5.38
N TRP A 64 10.16 -6.61 6.20
CA TRP A 64 10.99 -5.63 6.90
C TRP A 64 11.77 -6.25 8.05
N THR A 65 11.13 -7.12 8.83
CA THR A 65 11.75 -7.78 10.00
C THR A 65 12.78 -8.82 9.55
N TYR A 66 12.51 -9.51 8.45
CA TYR A 66 13.34 -10.58 7.90
C TYR A 66 13.61 -10.33 6.41
N PRO A 67 14.61 -9.51 6.06
CA PRO A 67 14.92 -9.18 4.66
C PRO A 67 15.20 -10.42 3.78
N LEU A 68 15.76 -11.49 4.38
CA LEU A 68 16.03 -12.76 3.69
C LEU A 68 14.74 -13.49 3.25
N ALA A 69 13.60 -13.20 3.87
CA ALA A 69 12.31 -13.78 3.49
C ALA A 69 11.85 -13.33 2.09
N ARG A 70 12.46 -12.28 1.50
CA ARG A 70 12.22 -11.88 0.10
C ARG A 70 12.49 -13.02 -0.89
N LEU A 71 13.42 -13.92 -0.58
CA LEU A 71 13.71 -15.10 -1.40
C LEU A 71 12.51 -16.06 -1.49
N LEU A 72 11.60 -15.98 -0.53
CA LEU A 72 10.44 -16.85 -0.41
C LEU A 72 9.16 -16.24 -0.97
N ILE A 73 9.21 -15.03 -1.57
CA ILE A 73 8.02 -14.34 -2.09
C ILE A 73 7.21 -15.21 -3.06
N ASN A 74 7.90 -16.00 -3.89
CA ASN A 74 7.30 -16.92 -4.85
C ASN A 74 7.15 -18.36 -4.31
N SER A 75 7.33 -18.57 -3.01
CA SER A 75 7.20 -19.89 -2.39
C SER A 75 5.74 -20.22 -2.03
N PRO A 76 5.38 -21.52 -1.97
CA PRO A 76 4.06 -21.95 -1.52
C PRO A 76 3.68 -21.46 -0.11
N ALA A 77 4.66 -21.28 0.78
CA ALA A 77 4.42 -20.79 2.13
C ALA A 77 3.89 -19.36 2.13
N VAL A 78 4.51 -18.47 1.35
CA VAL A 78 4.06 -17.07 1.23
C VAL A 78 2.71 -16.98 0.52
N ALA A 79 2.49 -17.80 -0.51
CA ALA A 79 1.19 -17.88 -1.18
C ALA A 79 0.07 -18.31 -0.21
N THR A 80 0.35 -19.30 0.66
CA THR A 80 -0.60 -19.78 1.67
C THR A 80 -0.93 -18.69 2.68
N LEU A 81 0.09 -17.97 3.19
CA LEU A 81 -0.12 -16.87 4.13
C LEU A 81 -0.97 -15.74 3.53
N ARG A 82 -0.71 -15.38 2.27
CA ARG A 82 -1.49 -14.39 1.53
C ARG A 82 -2.95 -14.83 1.36
N TRP A 83 -3.17 -16.10 1.03
CA TRP A 83 -4.52 -16.67 0.92
C TRP A 83 -5.27 -16.64 2.26
N ILE A 84 -4.63 -17.01 3.37
CA ILE A 84 -5.25 -16.96 4.71
C ILE A 84 -5.70 -15.53 5.05
N GLN A 85 -4.86 -14.51 4.79
CA GLN A 85 -5.22 -13.11 5.04
C GLN A 85 -6.35 -12.62 4.13
N GLN A 86 -6.46 -13.15 2.91
CA GLN A 86 -7.58 -12.90 2.00
C GLN A 86 -8.87 -13.56 2.47
N ALA A 87 -8.81 -14.81 2.89
CA ALA A 87 -9.95 -15.61 3.35
C ALA A 87 -10.48 -15.17 4.72
N PHE A 88 -9.61 -14.62 5.59
CA PHE A 88 -9.97 -14.17 6.94
C PHE A 88 -9.61 -12.69 7.17
N PRO A 89 -10.42 -11.75 6.64
CA PRO A 89 -10.16 -10.31 6.81
C PRO A 89 -10.08 -9.85 8.27
N VAL A 90 -10.74 -10.56 9.19
CA VAL A 90 -10.69 -10.27 10.64
C VAL A 90 -9.29 -10.43 11.25
N LEU A 91 -8.40 -11.20 10.62
CA LEU A 91 -7.01 -11.38 11.05
C LEU A 91 -6.11 -10.23 10.60
N ARG A 92 -6.59 -9.37 9.68
CA ARG A 92 -5.84 -8.18 9.28
C ARG A 92 -5.95 -7.14 10.38
N PRO A 93 -4.82 -6.58 10.87
CA PRO A 93 -4.88 -5.49 11.83
C PRO A 93 -5.65 -4.31 11.21
N PRO A 94 -6.52 -3.62 11.97
CA PRO A 94 -7.21 -2.44 11.47
C PRO A 94 -6.18 -1.41 11.01
N GLY A 95 -6.38 -0.89 9.81
CA GLY A 95 -5.34 -0.14 9.13
C GLY A 95 -5.89 0.78 8.05
N VAL A 96 -4.95 1.30 7.28
CA VAL A 96 -5.23 2.11 6.10
C VAL A 96 -5.27 1.19 4.90
N GLN A 97 -6.12 1.50 3.93
CA GLN A 97 -6.12 0.87 2.62
C GLN A 97 -6.18 1.97 1.57
N ASP A 98 -5.38 1.86 0.53
CA ASP A 98 -5.46 2.68 -0.67
C ASP A 98 -5.86 1.75 -1.83
N SER A 99 -7.10 1.87 -2.26
CA SER A 99 -7.66 1.04 -3.33
C SER A 99 -7.16 1.42 -4.74
N TYR A 100 -6.51 2.57 -4.90
CA TYR A 100 -6.06 3.09 -6.19
C TYR A 100 -4.62 3.62 -6.13
N PRO A 101 -3.64 2.79 -5.73
CA PRO A 101 -2.25 3.24 -5.57
C PRO A 101 -1.65 3.64 -6.92
N LEU A 102 -0.95 4.77 -6.96
CA LEU A 102 -0.32 5.29 -8.17
C LEU A 102 1.01 4.57 -8.43
N MET A 103 1.28 4.21 -9.69
CA MET A 103 2.53 3.54 -10.10
C MET A 103 3.73 4.49 -10.16
N ALA A 104 3.49 5.78 -10.33
CA ALA A 104 4.49 6.82 -10.38
C ALA A 104 4.06 8.01 -9.50
N PRO A 105 5.02 8.76 -8.94
CA PRO A 105 4.67 10.00 -8.27
C PRO A 105 4.07 10.94 -9.31
N ILE A 106 2.95 11.58 -8.96
CA ILE A 106 2.52 12.77 -9.71
C ILE A 106 3.69 13.74 -9.71
N ALA A 107 4.13 14.16 -10.91
CA ALA A 107 5.12 15.20 -11.04
C ALA A 107 4.66 16.35 -10.15
N GLN A 108 5.42 16.65 -9.10
CA GLN A 108 5.15 17.77 -8.23
C GLN A 108 4.91 18.96 -9.14
N ALA A 109 3.78 19.64 -9.01
CA ALA A 109 3.58 20.92 -9.66
C ALA A 109 4.77 21.79 -9.27
N GLN A 110 5.76 21.89 -10.15
CA GLN A 110 6.97 22.66 -9.92
C GLN A 110 6.52 24.12 -9.92
N GLY A 111 6.65 24.72 -8.73
CA GLY A 111 6.70 26.15 -8.45
C GLY A 111 5.94 27.08 -9.38
N VAL A 112 4.79 27.58 -8.93
CA VAL A 112 4.41 28.96 -9.22
C VAL A 112 4.56 29.77 -7.94
N THR A 113 5.67 30.48 -7.82
CA THR A 113 5.76 31.78 -7.14
C THR A 113 7.09 32.44 -7.55
N PRO A 114 7.20 33.78 -7.53
CA PRO A 114 6.35 34.75 -6.84
C PRO A 114 5.17 35.28 -7.65
#